data_AF-A0A414LER2-F1
#
_entry.id   AF-A0A414LER2-F1
#
_cell.length_a   1.000
_cell.length_b   1.000
_cell.length_c   1.000
_cell.angle_alpha   90.00
_cell.angle_beta   90.00
_cell.angle_gamma   90.00
#
_symmetry.space_group_name_H-M   'P 1'
#
loop_
_entity.id
_entity.type
_entity.pdbx_description
1 polymer ?
#
loop_
_entity_poly.entity_id
_entity_poly.type
_entity_poly.pdbx_seq_one_letter_code
_entity_poly.pdbx_strand_id
1 'polypeptide(L)'
;MQYSSNISEIIMKDYLTATFKDELYNTPIEEFYKNYGAFVLTGFVTGGRATAFYSGIYKQEATATVKEKALDNEINASFSLKNVGASADLSFGKNSSGSGSSTESGVTEISMAIETVGGSPAYPIFTVPQKLEDVNLNLSQWMASLADTATHSIVDIADGGLVPISAFIMEKNVKNRLGLCMKGDAMQHLLKEPQIIFERILSASSSTTTNCNVYLYTRNHEFITLDHVSVPNIDFWIEKESERYSRIYGLTIKVNKRIGKSFIESIKKFNYDAPLMERSFCYKSADGAVYLLDPVQKVGYSLHNDYLLDTYAIRSFVKLLPTHDLTFEELRKYILIAL
;
A
#
# COMPACT_ATOMS: atom_id res chain seq x y z
N MET A 1 10.97 -18.27 -2.22
CA MET A 1 12.18 -17.46 -2.47
C MET A 1 12.61 -16.90 -1.12
N GLN A 2 13.89 -17.00 -0.71
CA GLN A 2 14.32 -16.41 0.56
C GLN A 2 14.37 -14.89 0.40
N TYR A 3 13.42 -14.17 1.01
CA TYR A 3 13.38 -12.71 0.98
C TYR A 3 14.51 -12.14 1.83
N SER A 4 15.32 -11.24 1.28
CA SER A 4 16.37 -10.51 1.99
C SER A 4 16.37 -9.04 1.59
N SER A 5 16.94 -8.17 2.44
CA SER A 5 17.10 -6.73 2.15
C SER A 5 17.80 -6.52 0.80
N ASN A 6 18.87 -7.24 0.53
CA ASN A 6 19.67 -7.10 -0.69
C ASN A 6 18.86 -7.42 -1.97
N ILE A 7 17.94 -8.39 -1.92
CA ILE A 7 17.08 -8.71 -3.08
C ILE A 7 16.04 -7.61 -3.30
N SER A 8 15.41 -7.12 -2.24
CA SER A 8 14.49 -5.99 -2.35
C SER A 8 15.17 -4.75 -2.95
N GLU A 9 16.41 -4.51 -2.56
CA GLU A 9 17.24 -3.42 -3.09
C GLU A 9 17.51 -3.54 -4.59
N ILE A 10 17.88 -4.72 -5.06
CA ILE A 10 18.05 -4.98 -6.49
C ILE A 10 16.74 -4.74 -7.24
N ILE A 11 15.61 -5.20 -6.69
CA ILE A 11 14.28 -5.03 -7.30
C ILE A 11 13.94 -3.54 -7.42
N MET A 12 14.09 -2.77 -6.33
CA MET A 12 13.81 -1.33 -6.31
C MET A 12 14.63 -0.58 -7.36
N LYS A 13 15.91 -0.95 -7.49
CA LYS A 13 16.84 -0.28 -8.40
C LYS A 13 16.55 -0.60 -9.86
N ASP A 14 16.45 -1.89 -10.20
CA ASP A 14 16.62 -2.34 -11.58
C ASP A 14 15.36 -3.03 -12.17
N TYR A 15 14.34 -3.36 -11.37
CA TYR A 15 13.23 -4.24 -11.82
C TYR A 15 11.81 -3.72 -11.60
N LEU A 16 11.64 -2.51 -11.06
CA LEU A 16 10.32 -1.87 -11.05
C LEU A 16 9.95 -1.44 -12.48
N THR A 17 8.75 -1.85 -12.94
CA THR A 17 8.28 -1.52 -14.28
C THR A 17 8.03 -0.02 -14.44
N ALA A 18 8.19 0.50 -15.66
CA ALA A 18 7.93 1.91 -15.95
C ALA A 18 6.49 2.30 -15.60
N THR A 19 5.51 1.44 -15.92
CA THR A 19 4.09 1.66 -15.58
C THR A 19 3.87 1.75 -14.07
N PHE A 20 4.50 0.86 -13.28
CA PHE A 20 4.38 0.90 -11.83
C PHE A 20 4.92 2.22 -11.24
N LYS A 21 6.08 2.67 -11.72
CA LYS A 21 6.66 3.96 -11.31
C LYS A 21 5.77 5.12 -11.74
N ASP A 22 5.23 5.09 -12.95
CA ASP A 22 4.33 6.14 -13.44
C ASP A 22 3.08 6.28 -12.56
N GLU A 23 2.42 5.16 -12.29
CA GLU A 23 1.26 5.10 -11.39
C GLU A 23 1.60 5.59 -9.97
N LEU A 24 2.78 5.24 -9.45
CA LEU A 24 3.20 5.65 -8.11
C LEU A 24 3.28 7.18 -7.93
N TYR A 25 3.64 7.91 -8.99
CA TYR A 25 3.85 9.36 -8.95
C TYR A 25 2.69 10.17 -9.54
N ASN A 26 1.90 9.57 -10.42
CA ASN A 26 0.85 10.27 -11.17
C ASN A 26 -0.56 9.88 -10.76
N THR A 27 -0.72 8.83 -9.95
CA THR A 27 -2.03 8.37 -9.47
C THR A 27 -2.22 8.75 -8.00
N PRO A 28 -3.39 9.27 -7.59
CA PRO A 28 -3.71 9.48 -6.19
C PRO A 28 -3.50 8.19 -5.38
N ILE A 29 -2.87 8.27 -4.21
CA ILE A 29 -2.39 7.08 -3.48
C ILE A 29 -3.48 6.05 -3.13
N GLU A 30 -4.71 6.50 -2.95
CA GLU A 30 -5.84 5.62 -2.68
C GLU A 30 -6.28 4.85 -3.93
N GLU A 31 -6.24 5.50 -5.09
CA GLU A 31 -6.50 4.84 -6.36
C GLU A 31 -5.38 3.84 -6.69
N PHE A 32 -4.12 4.25 -6.52
CA PHE A 32 -2.97 3.35 -6.61
C PHE A 32 -3.15 2.12 -5.71
N TYR A 33 -3.53 2.33 -4.44
CA TYR A 33 -3.77 1.25 -3.49
C TYR A 33 -4.92 0.33 -3.90
N LYS A 34 -6.01 0.87 -4.46
CA LYS A 34 -7.14 0.06 -4.96
C LYS A 34 -6.77 -0.77 -6.19
N ASN A 35 -5.90 -0.24 -7.06
CA ASN A 35 -5.49 -0.89 -8.30
C ASN A 35 -4.45 -2.00 -8.05
N TYR A 36 -3.47 -1.77 -7.16
CA TYR A 36 -2.36 -2.69 -6.92
C TYR A 36 -2.50 -3.52 -5.63
N GLY A 37 -3.27 -3.06 -4.67
CA GLY A 37 -3.37 -3.67 -3.35
C GLY A 37 -2.20 -3.35 -2.42
N ALA A 38 -2.15 -4.04 -1.29
CA ALA A 38 -1.21 -3.77 -0.20
C ALA A 38 0.12 -4.55 -0.28
N PHE A 39 0.16 -5.63 -1.06
CA PHE A 39 1.23 -6.63 -1.00
C PHE A 39 1.70 -7.05 -2.38
N VAL A 40 2.98 -7.41 -2.45
CA VAL A 40 3.62 -8.11 -3.57
C VAL A 40 3.76 -9.57 -3.20
N LEU A 41 3.37 -10.45 -4.12
CA LEU A 41 3.48 -11.90 -3.96
C LEU A 41 4.93 -12.35 -4.22
N THR A 42 5.60 -12.87 -3.21
CA THR A 42 7.01 -13.33 -3.25
C THR A 42 7.15 -14.83 -3.00
N GLY A 43 6.10 -15.48 -2.50
CA GLY A 43 6.05 -16.92 -2.25
C GLY A 43 4.62 -17.43 -2.38
N PHE A 44 4.43 -18.41 -3.24
CA PHE A 44 3.12 -18.98 -3.53
C PHE A 44 3.24 -20.45 -3.94
N VAL A 45 2.12 -21.16 -3.81
CA VAL A 45 1.96 -22.55 -4.22
C VAL A 45 1.15 -22.59 -5.51
N THR A 46 1.59 -23.40 -6.47
CA THR A 46 0.85 -23.66 -7.70
C THR A 46 0.32 -25.09 -7.69
N GLY A 47 -0.86 -25.30 -8.26
CA GLY A 47 -1.53 -26.59 -8.28
C GLY A 47 -3.02 -26.47 -8.55
N GLY A 48 -3.80 -27.35 -7.90
CA GLY A 48 -5.25 -27.29 -7.85
C GLY A 48 -5.76 -27.15 -6.41
N ARG A 49 -6.84 -26.40 -6.22
CA ARG A 49 -7.51 -26.22 -4.93
C ARG A 49 -9.01 -26.26 -5.09
N ALA A 50 -9.66 -27.03 -4.23
CA ALA A 50 -11.11 -26.95 -4.01
C ALA A 50 -11.34 -26.20 -2.69
N THR A 51 -12.05 -25.08 -2.75
CA THR A 51 -12.42 -24.29 -1.58
C THR A 51 -13.90 -24.43 -1.34
N ALA A 52 -14.27 -24.94 -0.16
CA ALA A 52 -15.65 -25.05 0.27
C ALA A 52 -15.92 -24.14 1.47
N PHE A 53 -16.95 -23.32 1.40
CA PHE A 53 -17.46 -22.56 2.53
C PHE A 53 -18.70 -23.21 3.11
N TYR A 54 -18.77 -23.23 4.44
CA TYR A 54 -19.89 -23.78 5.20
C TYR A 54 -20.49 -22.68 6.07
N SER A 55 -21.81 -22.67 6.16
CA SER A 55 -22.55 -21.82 7.09
C SER A 55 -23.65 -22.65 7.74
N GLY A 56 -23.83 -22.51 9.06
CA GLY A 56 -24.84 -23.26 9.80
C GLY A 56 -25.28 -22.51 11.04
N ILE A 57 -26.46 -22.87 11.56
CA ILE A 57 -27.06 -22.28 12.75
C ILE A 57 -26.86 -23.24 13.91
N TYR A 58 -26.29 -22.77 15.02
CA TYR A 58 -26.23 -23.58 16.24
C TYR A 58 -27.54 -23.44 17.02
N LYS A 59 -28.18 -24.55 17.39
CA LYS A 59 -29.54 -24.61 17.98
C LYS A 59 -29.71 -23.81 19.28
N GLN A 60 -28.63 -23.48 19.97
CA GLN A 60 -28.64 -22.87 21.31
C GLN A 60 -27.58 -21.77 21.44
N GLU A 61 -27.64 -20.98 22.51
CA GLU A 61 -26.50 -20.13 22.86
C GLU A 61 -25.31 -20.99 23.28
N ALA A 62 -24.16 -20.70 22.70
CA ALA A 62 -22.91 -21.41 22.96
C ALA A 62 -21.73 -20.48 22.67
N THR A 63 -20.58 -20.80 23.27
CA THR A 63 -19.32 -20.08 23.00
C THR A 63 -18.84 -20.32 21.56
N ALA A 64 -18.01 -19.42 21.04
CA ALA A 64 -17.41 -19.56 19.70
C ALA A 64 -16.71 -20.90 19.53
N THR A 65 -15.89 -21.31 20.51
CA THR A 65 -15.16 -22.59 20.50
C THR A 65 -16.06 -23.82 20.41
N VAL A 66 -17.22 -23.80 21.06
CA VAL A 66 -18.19 -24.91 20.97
C VAL A 66 -18.82 -24.96 19.58
N LYS A 67 -19.17 -23.80 19.02
CA LYS A 67 -19.73 -23.68 17.67
C LYS A 67 -18.73 -24.10 16.59
N GLU A 68 -17.47 -23.67 16.69
CA GLU A 68 -16.37 -24.03 15.80
C GLU A 68 -16.15 -25.53 15.79
N LYS A 69 -15.98 -26.16 16.96
CA LYS A 69 -15.78 -27.61 17.06
C LYS A 69 -16.96 -28.41 16.50
N ALA A 70 -18.18 -27.93 16.70
CA ALA A 70 -19.37 -28.56 16.15
C ALA A 70 -19.42 -28.46 14.62
N LEU A 71 -19.09 -27.30 14.05
CA LEU A 71 -19.01 -27.11 12.60
C LEU A 71 -17.86 -27.91 11.97
N ASP A 72 -16.69 -27.96 12.61
CA ASP A 72 -15.55 -28.77 12.15
C ASP A 72 -15.91 -30.26 12.02
N ASN A 73 -16.71 -30.78 12.94
CA ASN A 73 -17.20 -32.17 12.85
C ASN A 73 -18.10 -32.38 11.62
N GLU A 74 -18.98 -31.42 11.32
CA GLU A 74 -19.85 -31.48 10.13
C GLU A 74 -19.05 -31.32 8.83
N ILE A 75 -18.02 -30.47 8.81
CA ILE A 75 -17.10 -30.34 7.69
C ILE A 75 -16.36 -31.67 7.45
N ASN A 76 -15.75 -32.24 8.49
CA ASN A 76 -15.00 -33.50 8.38
C ASN A 76 -15.88 -34.70 7.97
N ALA A 77 -17.16 -34.68 8.33
CA ALA A 77 -18.12 -35.71 7.93
C ALA A 77 -18.66 -35.52 6.49
N SER A 78 -18.43 -34.36 5.87
CA SER A 78 -19.04 -33.98 4.60
C SER A 78 -18.10 -33.90 3.41
N PHE A 79 -16.84 -34.33 3.57
CA PHE A 79 -15.96 -34.57 2.42
C PHE A 79 -15.21 -35.89 2.57
N SER A 80 -14.82 -36.47 1.43
CA SER A 80 -14.01 -37.67 1.39
C SER A 80 -12.89 -37.50 0.37
N LEU A 81 -11.68 -37.82 0.78
CA LEU A 81 -10.51 -37.94 -0.09
C LEU A 81 -9.99 -39.37 0.02
N LYS A 82 -10.17 -40.16 -1.03
CA LYS A 82 -9.72 -41.56 -1.08
C LYS A 82 -8.60 -41.68 -2.11
N ASN A 83 -7.46 -42.23 -1.70
CA ASN A 83 -6.41 -42.61 -2.64
C ASN A 83 -6.78 -43.95 -3.28
N VAL A 84 -7.09 -43.94 -4.57
CA VAL A 84 -7.42 -45.13 -5.37
C VAL A 84 -6.29 -45.38 -6.37
N GLY A 85 -5.20 -46.00 -5.90
CA GLY A 85 -4.03 -46.29 -6.73
C GLY A 85 -3.32 -45.00 -7.19
N ALA A 86 -3.21 -44.79 -8.51
CA ALA A 86 -2.63 -43.58 -9.10
C ALA A 86 -3.64 -42.41 -9.24
N SER A 87 -4.91 -42.62 -8.90
CA SER A 87 -5.98 -41.62 -8.94
C SER A 87 -6.46 -41.34 -7.52
N ALA A 88 -6.85 -40.11 -7.23
CA ALA A 88 -7.49 -39.75 -5.98
C ALA A 88 -8.94 -39.35 -6.26
N ASP A 89 -9.86 -39.88 -5.47
CA ASP A 89 -11.28 -39.59 -5.54
C ASP A 89 -11.60 -38.55 -4.46
N LEU A 90 -12.08 -37.39 -4.90
CA LEU A 90 -12.52 -36.31 -4.03
C LEU A 90 -14.02 -36.12 -4.18
N SER A 91 -14.75 -36.11 -3.07
CA SER A 91 -16.18 -35.82 -3.05
C SER A 91 -16.60 -34.97 -1.86
N PHE A 92 -17.69 -34.23 -2.05
CA PHE A 92 -18.34 -33.40 -1.03
C PHE A 92 -19.83 -33.72 -0.94
N GLY A 93 -20.38 -33.62 0.28
CA GLY A 93 -21.76 -33.97 0.60
C GLY A 93 -21.87 -34.91 1.81
N LYS A 94 -23.06 -34.98 2.43
CA LYS A 94 -23.32 -35.80 3.63
C LYS A 94 -23.12 -37.31 3.43
N ASN A 95 -23.19 -37.78 2.18
CA ASN A 95 -22.98 -39.19 1.79
C ASN A 95 -21.52 -39.49 1.38
N SER A 96 -20.62 -38.50 1.45
CA SER A 96 -19.18 -38.66 1.26
C SER A 96 -18.65 -39.31 2.53
N SER A 97 -18.58 -40.64 2.58
CA SER A 97 -18.18 -41.43 3.75
C SER A 97 -16.74 -41.16 4.24
N GLY A 98 -16.51 -39.98 4.82
CA GLY A 98 -15.43 -39.65 5.74
C GLY A 98 -15.80 -40.12 7.16
N SER A 99 -14.79 -40.42 7.98
CA SER A 99 -14.88 -41.16 9.23
C SER A 99 -15.52 -40.38 10.40
N GLY A 100 -16.80 -40.01 10.30
CA GLY A 100 -17.54 -39.44 11.42
C GLY A 100 -19.04 -39.48 11.17
N SER A 101 -19.75 -40.42 11.80
CA SER A 101 -21.21 -40.31 11.90
C SER A 101 -21.52 -39.09 12.78
N SER A 102 -22.12 -38.03 12.22
CA SER A 102 -22.58 -36.91 13.05
C SER A 102 -23.83 -37.32 13.84
N THR A 103 -23.60 -37.81 15.07
CA THR A 103 -24.63 -37.73 16.11
C THR A 103 -24.76 -36.27 16.52
N GLU A 104 -25.92 -35.68 16.26
CA GLU A 104 -26.39 -34.34 16.65
C GLU A 104 -25.31 -33.37 17.14
N SER A 105 -24.57 -32.74 16.22
CA SER A 105 -23.57 -31.70 16.53
C SER A 105 -24.18 -30.42 17.14
N GLY A 106 -25.51 -30.30 17.13
CA GLY A 106 -26.21 -29.08 17.51
C GLY A 106 -26.24 -28.02 16.40
N VAL A 107 -25.60 -28.26 15.24
CA VAL A 107 -25.65 -27.40 14.06
C VAL A 107 -26.82 -27.82 13.15
N THR A 108 -27.60 -26.86 12.68
CA THR A 108 -28.73 -27.02 11.76
C THR A 108 -28.59 -26.11 10.55
N GLU A 109 -29.37 -26.37 9.51
CA GLU A 109 -29.45 -25.53 8.31
C GLU A 109 -28.08 -25.31 7.63
N ILE A 110 -27.24 -26.35 7.67
CA ILE A 110 -25.90 -26.26 7.09
C ILE A 110 -26.02 -26.11 5.58
N SER A 111 -25.41 -25.05 5.06
CA SER A 111 -25.31 -24.77 3.64
C SER A 111 -23.85 -24.71 3.22
N MET A 112 -23.58 -25.15 1.99
CA MET A 112 -22.24 -25.23 1.43
C MET A 112 -22.20 -24.59 0.03
N ALA A 113 -21.12 -23.87 -0.25
CA ALA A 113 -20.75 -23.42 -1.59
C ALA A 113 -19.30 -23.81 -1.90
N ILE A 114 -19.00 -24.20 -3.14
CA ILE A 114 -17.68 -24.67 -3.54
C ILE A 114 -17.16 -23.96 -4.79
N GLU A 115 -15.86 -23.80 -4.86
CA GLU A 115 -15.10 -23.34 -6.03
C GLU A 115 -13.89 -24.26 -6.22
N THR A 116 -13.49 -24.49 -7.47
CA THR A 116 -12.25 -25.18 -7.83
C THR A 116 -11.38 -24.27 -8.68
N VAL A 117 -10.10 -24.17 -8.34
CA VAL A 117 -9.07 -23.39 -9.04
C VAL A 117 -7.96 -24.33 -9.51
N GLY A 118 -7.43 -24.09 -10.72
CA GLY A 118 -6.48 -24.99 -11.38
C GLY A 118 -7.15 -26.27 -11.88
N GLY A 119 -6.42 -27.06 -12.69
CA GLY A 119 -7.02 -28.19 -13.40
C GLY A 119 -7.90 -27.74 -14.56
N SER A 120 -8.78 -28.64 -15.02
CA SER A 120 -9.99 -28.32 -15.78
C SER A 120 -11.10 -28.06 -14.76
N PRO A 121 -11.34 -26.79 -14.34
CA PRO A 121 -12.13 -26.50 -13.15
C PRO A 121 -13.56 -26.99 -13.30
N ALA A 122 -14.04 -27.80 -12.36
CA ALA A 122 -15.42 -28.25 -12.33
C ALA A 122 -16.38 -27.10 -11.94
N TYR A 123 -15.94 -26.26 -11.02
CA TYR A 123 -16.67 -25.10 -10.49
C TYR A 123 -15.76 -23.86 -10.50
N PRO A 124 -15.60 -23.17 -11.64
CA PRO A 124 -14.63 -22.07 -11.78
C PRO A 124 -15.00 -20.79 -11.00
N ILE A 125 -16.19 -20.75 -10.40
CA ILE A 125 -16.69 -19.74 -9.47
C ILE A 125 -17.47 -20.47 -8.37
N PHE A 126 -17.66 -19.81 -7.22
CA PHE A 126 -18.48 -20.37 -6.15
C PHE A 126 -19.88 -20.77 -6.64
N THR A 127 -20.28 -22.01 -6.33
CA THR A 127 -21.65 -22.46 -6.55
C THR A 127 -22.64 -21.66 -5.71
N VAL A 128 -23.91 -21.63 -6.13
CA VAL A 128 -25.00 -21.17 -5.25
C VAL A 128 -24.99 -22.02 -3.98
N PRO A 129 -25.11 -21.43 -2.77
CA PRO A 129 -25.18 -22.20 -1.53
C PRO A 129 -26.32 -23.21 -1.55
N GLN A 130 -26.02 -24.47 -1.26
CA GLN A 130 -26.99 -25.56 -1.18
C GLN A 130 -26.99 -26.18 0.22
N LYS A 131 -28.14 -26.67 0.68
CA LYS A 131 -28.21 -27.42 1.92
C LYS A 131 -27.30 -28.64 1.82
N LEU A 132 -26.53 -28.91 2.86
CA LEU A 132 -25.53 -29.98 2.86
C LEU A 132 -26.13 -31.37 2.57
N GLU A 133 -27.42 -31.55 2.87
CA GLU A 133 -28.17 -32.79 2.61
C GLU A 133 -28.44 -33.01 1.11
N ASP A 134 -28.49 -31.94 0.33
CA ASP A 134 -28.73 -31.95 -1.11
C ASP A 134 -27.41 -31.97 -1.91
N VAL A 135 -26.27 -31.75 -1.25
CA VAL A 135 -24.94 -31.74 -1.89
C VAL A 135 -24.46 -33.18 -2.12
N ASN A 136 -24.14 -33.49 -3.38
CA ASN A 136 -23.47 -34.73 -3.80
C ASN A 136 -22.53 -34.44 -4.98
N LEU A 137 -21.33 -33.95 -4.68
CA LEU A 137 -20.37 -33.49 -5.68
C LEU A 137 -19.21 -34.48 -5.79
N ASN A 138 -18.93 -34.93 -7.01
CA ASN A 138 -17.76 -35.75 -7.33
C ASN A 138 -16.75 -34.91 -8.13
N LEU A 139 -15.58 -34.69 -7.56
CA LEU A 139 -14.48 -33.91 -8.13
C LEU A 139 -13.33 -34.78 -8.66
N SER A 140 -13.52 -36.09 -8.80
CA SER A 140 -12.44 -37.01 -9.23
C SER A 140 -11.95 -36.70 -10.64
N GLN A 141 -12.83 -36.28 -11.56
CA GLN A 141 -12.43 -35.83 -12.91
C GLN A 141 -11.58 -34.54 -12.86
N TRP A 142 -11.98 -33.58 -12.03
CA TRP A 142 -11.18 -32.37 -11.80
C TRP A 142 -9.83 -32.72 -11.17
N MET A 143 -9.80 -33.60 -10.18
CA MET A 143 -8.57 -34.04 -9.54
C MET A 143 -7.62 -34.74 -10.52
N ALA A 144 -8.14 -35.61 -11.39
CA ALA A 144 -7.37 -36.26 -12.44
C ALA A 144 -6.76 -35.25 -13.44
N SER A 145 -7.45 -34.14 -13.72
CA SER A 145 -6.94 -33.09 -14.61
C SER A 145 -5.69 -32.37 -14.07
N LEU A 146 -5.45 -32.43 -12.75
CA LEU A 146 -4.27 -31.84 -12.12
C LEU A 146 -2.97 -32.58 -12.43
N ALA A 147 -3.04 -33.76 -13.06
CA ALA A 147 -1.86 -34.44 -13.60
C ALA A 147 -1.17 -33.61 -14.71
N ASP A 148 -1.92 -32.76 -15.42
CA ASP A 148 -1.36 -31.80 -16.36
C ASP A 148 -0.95 -30.50 -15.64
N THR A 149 0.35 -30.32 -15.44
CA THR A 149 0.92 -29.12 -14.79
C THR A 149 0.64 -27.82 -15.54
N ALA A 150 0.30 -27.87 -16.84
CA ALA A 150 -0.09 -26.68 -17.60
C ALA A 150 -1.44 -26.09 -17.14
N THR A 151 -2.23 -26.88 -16.41
CA THR A 151 -3.52 -26.46 -15.86
C THR A 151 -3.42 -25.87 -14.46
N HIS A 152 -2.22 -25.83 -13.86
CA HIS A 152 -2.04 -25.36 -12.50
C HIS A 152 -2.22 -23.84 -12.40
N SER A 153 -2.78 -23.40 -11.28
CA SER A 153 -2.96 -21.99 -10.94
C SER A 153 -2.33 -21.68 -9.58
N ILE A 154 -2.22 -20.40 -9.23
CA ILE A 154 -1.87 -20.00 -7.86
C ILE A 154 -3.02 -20.42 -6.94
N VAL A 155 -2.71 -21.25 -5.95
CA VAL A 155 -3.73 -21.87 -5.07
C VAL A 155 -3.54 -21.55 -3.60
N ASP A 156 -2.32 -21.17 -3.21
CA ASP A 156 -2.04 -20.74 -1.85
C ASP A 156 -0.85 -19.80 -1.79
N ILE A 157 -0.72 -19.12 -0.65
CA ILE A 157 0.35 -18.19 -0.35
C ILE A 157 1.22 -18.84 0.71
N ALA A 158 2.53 -18.93 0.43
CA ALA A 158 3.46 -19.52 1.39
C ALA A 158 3.66 -18.59 2.60
N ASP A 159 4.10 -19.14 3.73
CA ASP A 159 4.51 -18.33 4.88
C ASP A 159 5.55 -17.27 4.47
N GLY A 160 5.29 -16.01 4.83
CA GLY A 160 6.13 -14.87 4.41
C GLY A 160 6.07 -14.55 2.91
N GLY A 161 5.14 -15.15 2.16
CA GLY A 161 4.95 -14.98 0.72
C GLY A 161 4.27 -13.67 0.32
N LEU A 162 3.84 -12.85 1.27
CA LEU A 162 3.34 -11.50 1.06
C LEU A 162 4.30 -10.49 1.68
N VAL A 163 4.84 -9.62 0.84
CA VAL A 163 5.69 -8.51 1.27
C VAL A 163 4.95 -7.20 1.04
N PRO A 164 4.89 -6.27 2.00
CA PRO A 164 4.24 -4.99 1.80
C PRO A 164 4.80 -4.26 0.59
N ILE A 165 3.93 -3.70 -0.26
CA ILE A 165 4.36 -2.99 -1.48
C ILE A 165 5.30 -1.82 -1.18
N SER A 166 5.15 -1.21 -0.01
CA SER A 166 6.02 -0.16 0.53
C SER A 166 7.48 -0.59 0.75
N ALA A 167 7.77 -1.89 0.80
CA ALA A 167 9.14 -2.41 0.87
C ALA A 167 9.91 -2.20 -0.45
N PHE A 168 9.21 -1.96 -1.55
CA PHE A 168 9.77 -1.77 -2.89
C PHE A 168 9.69 -0.32 -3.38
N ILE A 169 9.49 0.61 -2.46
CA ILE A 169 9.40 2.06 -2.72
C ILE A 169 10.56 2.71 -1.95
N MET A 170 11.11 3.85 -2.37
CA MET A 170 12.17 4.54 -1.59
C MET A 170 11.57 5.66 -0.74
N GLU A 171 10.56 6.32 -1.28
CA GLU A 171 10.01 7.59 -0.85
C GLU A 171 9.21 7.43 0.43
N LYS A 172 9.65 8.13 1.47
CA LYS A 172 9.13 8.00 2.82
C LYS A 172 7.65 8.39 2.90
N ASN A 173 7.27 9.46 2.22
CA ASN A 173 5.90 9.98 2.21
C ASN A 173 4.92 9.02 1.52
N VAL A 174 5.34 8.40 0.42
CA VAL A 174 4.55 7.38 -0.28
C VAL A 174 4.34 6.14 0.59
N LYS A 175 5.41 5.61 1.21
CA LYS A 175 5.30 4.48 2.16
C LYS A 175 4.34 4.75 3.30
N ASN A 176 4.47 5.94 3.90
CA ASN A 176 3.65 6.36 5.02
C ASN A 176 2.17 6.45 4.62
N ARG A 177 1.85 7.02 3.45
CA ARG A 177 0.49 7.11 2.92
C ARG A 177 -0.11 5.75 2.58
N LEU A 178 0.65 4.84 1.97
CA LEU A 178 0.22 3.45 1.77
C LEU A 178 -0.12 2.78 3.10
N GLY A 179 0.69 3.01 4.13
CA GLY A 179 0.42 2.52 5.48
C GLY A 179 -0.87 3.06 6.10
N LEU A 180 -1.34 4.24 5.69
CA LEU A 180 -2.65 4.76 6.10
C LEU A 180 -3.79 4.10 5.31
N CYS A 181 -3.64 3.94 3.99
CA CYS A 181 -4.62 3.21 3.17
C CYS A 181 -4.85 1.78 3.71
N MET A 182 -3.79 1.09 4.10
CA MET A 182 -3.85 -0.24 4.72
C MET A 182 -4.65 -0.27 6.04
N LYS A 183 -4.71 0.86 6.76
CA LYS A 183 -5.50 1.01 8.00
C LYS A 183 -6.95 1.42 7.76
N GLY A 184 -7.34 1.64 6.50
CA GLY A 184 -8.69 2.10 6.13
C GLY A 184 -8.87 3.62 6.25
N ASP A 185 -7.80 4.39 6.35
CA ASP A 185 -7.92 5.86 6.32
C ASP A 185 -8.31 6.34 4.92
N ALA A 186 -9.34 7.18 4.85
CA ALA A 186 -9.69 7.87 3.62
C ALA A 186 -8.60 8.86 3.19
N MET A 187 -8.32 8.93 1.89
CA MET A 187 -7.43 9.91 1.29
C MET A 187 -8.19 10.77 0.27
N GLN A 188 -7.53 11.83 -0.18
CA GLN A 188 -8.05 12.65 -1.27
C GLN A 188 -7.87 11.91 -2.60
N HIS A 189 -8.89 11.96 -3.46
CA HIS A 189 -8.93 11.23 -4.73
C HIS A 189 -8.45 12.04 -5.94
N LEU A 190 -8.10 13.32 -5.77
CA LEU A 190 -7.67 14.18 -6.86
C LEU A 190 -6.33 14.81 -6.51
N LEU A 191 -5.52 15.07 -7.53
CA LEU A 191 -4.30 15.84 -7.36
C LEU A 191 -4.65 17.33 -7.31
N LYS A 192 -3.84 18.10 -6.59
CA LYS A 192 -4.02 19.55 -6.44
C LYS A 192 -2.82 20.32 -6.95
N GLU A 193 -3.01 21.59 -7.29
CA GLU A 193 -1.90 22.49 -7.58
C GLU A 193 -1.07 22.71 -6.30
N PRO A 194 0.27 22.51 -6.35
CA PRO A 194 1.13 22.73 -5.20
C PRO A 194 1.28 24.22 -4.86
N GLN A 195 1.48 24.52 -3.58
CA GLN A 195 1.49 25.89 -3.05
C GLN A 195 2.51 26.04 -1.94
N ILE A 196 3.05 27.25 -1.77
CA ILE A 196 3.82 27.61 -0.58
C ILE A 196 2.87 28.27 0.40
N ILE A 197 2.86 27.81 1.65
CA ILE A 197 1.96 28.30 2.69
C ILE A 197 2.77 28.76 3.89
N PHE A 198 2.71 30.05 4.17
CA PHE A 198 3.14 30.64 5.43
C PHE A 198 1.97 30.59 6.41
N GLU A 199 2.13 29.90 7.53
CA GLU A 199 1.18 29.92 8.64
C GLU A 199 1.74 30.80 9.76
N ARG A 200 1.20 32.02 9.88
CA ARG A 200 1.53 32.95 10.95
C ARG A 200 0.74 32.56 12.21
N ILE A 201 1.47 32.25 13.27
CA ILE A 201 0.94 31.79 14.55
C ILE A 201 1.07 32.92 15.57
N LEU A 202 -0.04 33.59 15.87
CA LEU A 202 -0.10 34.66 16.86
C LEU A 202 -0.10 34.06 18.27
N SER A 203 0.91 34.42 19.07
CA SER A 203 0.98 34.06 20.49
C SER A 203 -0.07 34.82 21.30
N ALA A 204 -0.56 34.20 22.38
CA ALA A 204 -1.34 34.91 23.39
C ALA A 204 -0.50 36.01 24.05
N SER A 205 -1.18 37.07 24.49
CA SER A 205 -0.63 38.35 24.97
C SER A 205 0.56 38.20 25.92
N SER A 206 1.73 38.67 25.49
CA SER A 206 3.00 38.96 26.22
C SER A 206 4.25 38.65 25.37
N SER A 207 4.11 37.94 24.25
CA SER A 207 5.24 37.62 23.37
C SER A 207 5.69 38.83 22.54
N THR A 208 7.00 39.09 22.55
CA THR A 208 7.65 40.06 21.66
C THR A 208 7.99 39.47 20.30
N THR A 209 7.79 38.16 20.10
CA THR A 209 8.00 37.45 18.83
C THR A 209 6.73 36.76 18.35
N THR A 210 6.62 36.59 17.04
CA THR A 210 5.55 35.81 16.39
C THR A 210 6.18 34.63 15.68
N ASN A 211 5.53 33.46 15.77
CA ASN A 211 6.01 32.26 15.10
C ASN A 211 5.43 32.17 13.69
N CYS A 212 6.20 31.60 12.76
CA CYS A 212 5.69 31.26 11.44
C CYS A 212 6.31 29.96 10.95
N ASN A 213 5.44 29.09 10.43
CA ASN A 213 5.83 27.87 9.77
C ASN A 213 5.62 28.05 8.27
N VAL A 214 6.56 27.56 7.47
CA VAL A 214 6.47 27.57 6.02
C VAL A 214 6.36 26.15 5.53
N TYR A 215 5.38 25.90 4.66
CA TYR A 215 5.12 24.58 4.12
C TYR A 215 5.10 24.61 2.59
N LEU A 216 5.65 23.57 1.98
CA LEU A 216 5.29 23.16 0.63
C LEU A 216 4.07 22.24 0.75
N TYR A 217 2.93 22.73 0.28
CA TYR A 217 1.74 21.92 0.10
C TYR A 217 1.81 21.21 -1.25
N THR A 218 1.90 19.88 -1.22
CA THR A 218 2.15 19.07 -2.42
C THR A 218 0.88 18.81 -3.20
N ARG A 219 1.05 18.32 -4.44
CA ARG A 219 -0.07 17.83 -5.26
C ARG A 219 -0.85 16.68 -4.62
N ASN A 220 -0.22 16.02 -3.66
CA ASN A 220 -0.70 14.86 -2.93
C ASN A 220 -1.37 15.21 -1.59
N HIS A 221 -1.67 16.50 -1.37
CA HIS A 221 -2.28 17.03 -0.14
C HIS A 221 -1.42 16.89 1.12
N GLU A 222 -0.10 16.83 0.96
CA GLU A 222 0.85 16.73 2.07
C GLU A 222 1.44 18.11 2.37
N PHE A 223 1.84 18.32 3.63
CA PHE A 223 2.58 19.51 4.03
C PHE A 223 4.00 19.10 4.37
N ILE A 224 4.95 19.53 3.56
CA ILE A 224 6.38 19.38 3.81
C ILE A 224 6.86 20.67 4.45
N THR A 225 7.47 20.60 5.63
CA THR A 225 8.00 21.76 6.34
C THR A 225 9.24 22.29 5.59
N LEU A 226 9.17 23.54 5.14
CA LEU A 226 10.30 24.24 4.53
C LEU A 226 11.11 24.99 5.57
N ASP A 227 10.45 25.64 6.53
CA ASP A 227 11.10 26.41 7.58
C ASP A 227 10.16 26.65 8.78
N HIS A 228 10.76 26.99 9.92
CA HIS A 228 10.07 27.45 11.13
C HIS A 228 10.90 28.57 11.78
N VAL A 229 10.25 29.71 12.06
CA VAL A 229 10.91 30.86 12.68
C VAL A 229 10.11 31.45 13.85
N SER A 230 10.79 32.10 14.78
CA SER A 230 10.22 33.01 15.77
C SER A 230 10.93 34.37 15.72
N VAL A 231 10.25 35.42 15.27
CA VAL A 231 10.85 36.76 15.06
C VAL A 231 9.94 37.89 15.54
N PRO A 232 10.51 39.05 15.95
CA PRO A 232 9.71 40.20 16.38
C PRO A 232 8.86 40.83 15.27
N ASN A 233 9.44 41.02 14.08
CA ASN A 233 8.75 41.60 12.93
C ASN A 233 8.50 40.50 11.88
N ILE A 234 7.42 39.74 12.09
CA ILE A 234 7.10 38.62 11.22
C ILE A 234 6.65 39.04 9.83
N ASP A 235 6.02 40.20 9.68
CA ASP A 235 5.54 40.66 8.37
C ASP A 235 6.73 40.99 7.45
N PHE A 236 7.76 41.67 7.96
CA PHE A 236 9.01 41.90 7.23
C PHE A 236 9.73 40.57 6.88
N TRP A 237 9.74 39.62 7.82
CA TRP A 237 10.36 38.32 7.56
C TRP A 237 9.60 37.56 6.47
N ILE A 238 8.26 37.52 6.51
CA ILE A 238 7.44 36.86 5.49
C ILE A 238 7.67 37.49 4.12
N GLU A 239 7.76 38.82 4.01
CA GLU A 239 8.03 39.51 2.74
C GLU A 239 9.38 39.09 2.15
N LYS A 240 10.46 39.22 2.93
CA LYS A 240 11.81 38.80 2.52
C LYS A 240 11.87 37.32 2.15
N GLU A 241 11.21 36.49 2.93
CA GLU A 241 11.26 35.03 2.75
C GLU A 241 10.39 34.57 1.57
N SER A 242 9.27 35.26 1.31
CA SER A 242 8.46 35.06 0.11
C SER A 242 9.27 35.38 -1.14
N GLU A 243 10.07 36.46 -1.12
CA GLU A 243 11.01 36.75 -2.21
C GLU A 243 12.04 35.63 -2.38
N ARG A 244 12.63 35.11 -1.30
CA ARG A 244 13.57 33.97 -1.38
C ARG A 244 12.92 32.76 -2.03
N TYR A 245 11.76 32.32 -1.54
CA TYR A 245 11.07 31.17 -2.10
C TYR A 245 10.59 31.38 -3.53
N SER A 246 10.19 32.60 -3.92
CA SER A 246 9.78 32.89 -5.30
C SER A 246 10.91 32.72 -6.34
N ARG A 247 12.17 32.80 -5.90
CA ARG A 247 13.35 32.53 -6.76
C ARG A 247 13.59 31.04 -6.98
N ILE A 248 13.07 30.20 -6.08
CA ILE A 248 13.22 28.74 -6.12
C ILE A 248 11.99 28.10 -6.77
N TYR A 249 10.81 28.49 -6.28
CA TYR A 249 9.50 27.98 -6.64
C TYR A 249 8.70 29.08 -7.34
N GLY A 250 8.27 28.84 -8.58
CA GLY A 250 7.28 29.68 -9.26
C GLY A 250 5.84 29.41 -8.81
N LEU A 251 5.62 28.99 -7.57
CA LEU A 251 4.32 28.57 -7.04
C LEU A 251 3.54 29.74 -6.42
N THR A 252 2.22 29.56 -6.33
CA THR A 252 1.39 30.48 -5.54
C THR A 252 1.81 30.45 -4.07
N ILE A 253 2.13 31.63 -3.53
CA ILE A 253 2.45 31.82 -2.10
C ILE A 253 1.21 32.33 -1.37
N LYS A 254 0.85 31.69 -0.26
CA LYS A 254 -0.28 32.08 0.60
C LYS A 254 0.19 32.35 2.01
N VAL A 255 -0.41 33.37 2.64
CA VAL A 255 -0.16 33.72 4.04
C VAL A 255 -1.45 33.53 4.83
N ASN A 256 -1.47 32.52 5.69
CA ASN A 256 -2.57 32.21 6.59
C ASN A 256 -2.29 32.81 7.96
N LYS A 257 -3.18 33.67 8.44
CA LYS A 257 -3.09 34.27 9.78
C LYS A 257 -3.95 33.47 10.75
N ARG A 258 -3.35 33.00 11.84
CA ARG A 258 -4.07 32.27 12.89
C ARG A 258 -3.74 32.76 14.29
N ILE A 259 -4.75 32.72 15.16
CA ILE A 259 -4.62 32.94 16.60
C ILE A 259 -4.57 31.56 17.27
N GLY A 260 -3.62 31.38 18.20
CA GLY A 260 -3.50 30.14 18.97
C GLY A 260 -2.62 29.10 18.29
N LYS A 261 -2.99 27.81 18.31
CA LYS A 261 -2.15 26.72 17.79
C LYS A 261 -2.18 26.65 16.27
N SER A 262 -1.11 26.10 15.68
CA SER A 262 -1.05 25.77 14.25
C SER A 262 -2.19 24.83 13.87
N PHE A 263 -2.91 25.16 12.79
CA PHE A 263 -3.91 24.28 12.22
C PHE A 263 -3.27 23.23 11.34
N ILE A 264 -2.25 23.61 10.58
CA ILE A 264 -1.55 22.67 9.71
C ILE A 264 -0.93 21.54 10.53
N GLU A 265 -0.25 21.84 11.65
CA GLU A 265 0.26 20.81 12.56
C GLU A 265 -0.85 19.95 13.19
N SER A 266 -2.08 20.47 13.32
CA SER A 266 -3.21 19.69 13.85
C SER A 266 -3.82 18.72 12.83
N ILE A 267 -3.62 18.95 11.54
CA ILE A 267 -4.17 18.11 10.45
C ILE A 267 -3.10 17.26 9.76
N LYS A 268 -1.82 17.61 9.90
CA LYS A 268 -0.70 16.83 9.35
C LYS A 268 -0.67 15.46 10.01
N LYS A 269 -0.69 14.41 9.18
CA LYS A 269 -0.53 13.03 9.64
C LYS A 269 0.93 12.65 9.85
N PHE A 270 1.83 13.31 9.13
CA PHE A 270 3.27 13.05 9.18
C PHE A 270 4.05 14.36 9.09
N ASN A 271 5.24 14.37 9.69
CA ASN A 271 6.19 15.46 9.61
C ASN A 271 7.32 15.08 8.66
N TYR A 272 7.46 15.87 7.61
CA TYR A 272 8.54 15.78 6.65
C TYR A 272 9.22 17.14 6.60
N ASP A 273 10.54 17.15 6.70
CA ASP A 273 11.35 18.33 6.46
C ASP A 273 11.79 18.33 5.00
N ALA A 274 11.84 19.51 4.39
CA ALA A 274 12.34 19.67 3.04
C ALA A 274 13.87 19.69 3.00
N PRO A 275 14.48 19.30 1.86
CA PRO A 275 15.87 19.66 1.59
C PRO A 275 16.02 21.19 1.51
N LEU A 276 17.16 21.72 1.98
CA LEU A 276 17.51 23.11 1.71
C LEU A 276 17.99 23.25 0.27
N MET A 277 17.08 23.65 -0.60
CA MET A 277 17.25 23.68 -2.06
C MET A 277 18.50 24.44 -2.54
N GLU A 278 18.89 25.53 -1.89
CA GLU A 278 20.06 26.33 -2.30
C GLU A 278 21.41 25.66 -2.09
N ARG A 279 21.48 24.65 -1.22
CA ARG A 279 22.68 23.82 -1.05
C ARG A 279 22.52 22.43 -1.66
N SER A 280 21.39 22.16 -2.28
CA SER A 280 21.13 20.86 -2.90
C SER A 280 21.91 20.70 -4.20
N PHE A 281 22.01 19.45 -4.64
CA PHE A 281 22.46 19.11 -5.99
C PHE A 281 21.42 18.26 -6.70
N CYS A 282 21.52 18.20 -8.01
CA CYS A 282 20.67 17.38 -8.88
C CYS A 282 21.38 16.05 -9.18
N TYR A 283 20.67 14.94 -9.03
CA TYR A 283 21.06 13.64 -9.55
C TYR A 283 19.97 13.15 -10.50
N LYS A 284 20.34 12.72 -11.70
CA LYS A 284 19.42 12.12 -12.67
C LYS A 284 19.76 10.65 -12.82
N SER A 285 18.83 9.78 -12.48
CA SER A 285 19.02 8.35 -12.65
C SER A 285 18.87 7.94 -14.12
N ALA A 286 19.36 6.73 -14.44
CA ALA A 286 19.32 6.19 -15.79
C ALA A 286 17.89 6.00 -16.35
N ASP A 287 16.90 5.83 -15.48
CA ASP A 287 15.48 5.73 -15.82
C ASP A 287 14.79 7.10 -15.96
N GLY A 288 15.53 8.21 -15.83
CA GLY A 288 15.03 9.56 -16.03
C GLY A 288 14.39 10.21 -14.79
N ALA A 289 14.40 9.55 -13.63
CA ALA A 289 13.98 10.18 -12.39
C ALA A 289 15.00 11.26 -11.96
N VAL A 290 14.48 12.33 -11.35
CA VAL A 290 15.27 13.47 -10.88
C VAL A 290 15.23 13.50 -9.36
N TYR A 291 16.39 13.60 -8.75
CA TYR A 291 16.55 13.72 -7.31
C TYR A 291 17.21 15.05 -6.96
N LEU A 292 16.62 15.80 -6.04
CA LEU A 292 17.13 17.08 -5.54
C LEU A 292 17.55 16.88 -4.09
N LEU A 293 18.85 16.79 -3.85
CA LEU A 293 19.40 16.18 -2.64
C LEU A 293 20.18 17.19 -1.82
N ASP A 294 19.84 17.31 -0.53
CA ASP A 294 20.60 18.08 0.45
C ASP A 294 21.71 17.21 1.07
N PRO A 295 23.00 17.45 0.73
CA PRO A 295 24.09 16.60 1.18
C PRO A 295 24.34 16.66 2.69
N VAL A 296 23.86 17.70 3.38
CA VAL A 296 24.08 17.94 4.81
C VAL A 296 22.99 17.27 5.63
N GLN A 297 21.72 17.54 5.32
CA GLN A 297 20.59 16.97 6.05
C GLN A 297 20.28 15.52 5.65
N LYS A 298 20.81 15.06 4.52
CA LYS A 298 20.47 13.75 3.93
C LYS A 298 18.96 13.60 3.71
N VAL A 299 18.35 14.65 3.18
CA VAL A 299 16.95 14.66 2.74
C VAL A 299 16.91 15.08 1.27
N GLY A 300 15.91 14.64 0.53
CA GLY A 300 15.76 15.07 -0.85
C GLY A 300 14.38 14.87 -1.44
N TYR A 301 14.13 15.57 -2.54
CA TYR A 301 12.96 15.34 -3.37
C TYR A 301 13.26 14.31 -4.45
N SER A 302 12.24 13.51 -4.78
CA SER A 302 12.24 12.61 -5.94
C SER A 302 11.11 13.00 -6.87
N LEU A 303 11.40 13.08 -8.16
CA LEU A 303 10.46 13.42 -9.22
C LEU A 303 10.61 12.40 -10.34
N HIS A 304 9.56 11.61 -10.59
CA HIS A 304 9.52 10.70 -11.72
C HIS A 304 8.61 11.31 -12.78
N ASN A 305 9.22 11.69 -13.90
CA ASN A 305 8.69 12.49 -15.01
C ASN A 305 9.03 13.99 -14.96
N ASP A 306 9.44 14.48 -16.13
CA ASP A 306 9.96 15.84 -16.32
C ASP A 306 8.91 16.92 -16.07
N TYR A 307 7.63 16.66 -16.33
CA TYR A 307 6.55 17.63 -16.12
C TYR A 307 6.34 18.01 -14.64
N LEU A 308 6.83 17.21 -13.69
CA LEU A 308 6.76 17.54 -12.27
C LEU A 308 7.63 18.76 -11.94
N LEU A 309 8.71 18.99 -12.69
CA LEU A 309 9.53 20.19 -12.53
C LEU A 309 8.73 21.47 -12.87
N ASP A 310 7.78 21.38 -13.82
CA ASP A 310 6.88 22.48 -14.17
C ASP A 310 5.70 22.58 -13.21
N THR A 311 5.16 21.43 -12.77
CA THR A 311 4.08 21.35 -11.78
C THR A 311 4.47 22.06 -10.49
N TYR A 312 5.71 21.85 -10.04
CA TYR A 312 6.27 22.52 -8.88
C TYR A 312 6.96 23.86 -9.22
N ALA A 313 6.95 24.25 -10.49
CA ALA A 313 7.57 25.47 -11.02
C ALA A 313 9.02 25.68 -10.56
N ILE A 314 9.80 24.59 -10.48
CA ILE A 314 11.21 24.56 -10.04
C ILE A 314 12.18 24.30 -11.19
N ARG A 315 11.71 24.05 -12.42
CA ARG A 315 12.58 23.70 -13.57
C ARG A 315 13.75 24.67 -13.75
N SER A 316 13.48 25.97 -13.72
CA SER A 316 14.50 27.01 -13.91
C SER A 316 15.56 26.96 -12.81
N PHE A 317 15.14 26.76 -11.56
CA PHE A 317 16.05 26.64 -10.42
C PHE A 317 16.88 25.36 -10.51
N VAL A 318 16.27 24.22 -10.84
CA VAL A 318 16.96 22.92 -10.96
C VAL A 318 18.07 22.97 -12.02
N LYS A 319 17.92 23.75 -13.10
CA LYS A 319 18.98 23.94 -14.10
C LYS A 319 20.21 24.67 -13.57
N LEU A 320 20.08 25.41 -12.46
CA LEU A 320 21.18 26.13 -11.82
C LEU A 320 21.92 25.28 -10.77
N LEU A 321 21.33 24.15 -10.35
CA LEU A 321 21.93 23.28 -9.36
C LEU A 321 23.13 22.51 -9.96
N PRO A 322 24.19 22.26 -9.17
CA PRO A 322 25.25 21.36 -9.59
C PRO A 322 24.68 19.96 -9.81
N THR A 323 25.22 19.25 -10.80
CA THR A 323 24.84 17.86 -11.07
C THR A 323 25.91 16.93 -10.55
N HIS A 324 25.51 15.89 -9.80
CA HIS A 324 26.40 14.87 -9.30
C HIS A 324 25.80 13.48 -9.53
N ASP A 325 26.63 12.55 -9.96
CA ASP A 325 26.26 11.15 -10.05
C ASP A 325 26.33 10.49 -8.68
N LEU A 326 25.40 9.57 -8.42
CA LEU A 326 25.35 8.78 -7.21
C LEU A 326 25.12 7.31 -7.54
N THR A 327 25.72 6.45 -6.72
CA THR A 327 25.30 5.05 -6.66
C THR A 327 23.95 4.92 -5.96
N PHE A 328 23.22 3.85 -6.24
CA PHE A 328 21.98 3.54 -5.53
C PHE A 328 22.19 3.45 -4.01
N GLU A 329 23.31 2.88 -3.57
CA GLU A 329 23.70 2.79 -2.16
C GLU A 329 23.88 4.15 -1.49
N GLU A 330 24.40 5.14 -2.20
CA GLU A 330 24.52 6.50 -1.69
C GLU A 330 23.17 7.21 -1.66
N LEU A 331 22.33 7.00 -2.68
CA LEU A 331 20.99 7.57 -2.74
C LEU A 331 20.11 7.09 -1.58
N ARG A 332 20.19 5.80 -1.20
CA ARG A 332 19.43 5.24 -0.07
C ARG A 332 19.78 5.84 1.29
N LYS A 333 20.91 6.53 1.42
CA LYS A 333 21.27 7.24 2.66
C LYS A 333 20.43 8.50 2.86
N TYR A 334 19.67 8.92 1.84
CA TYR A 334 18.78 10.07 1.91
C TYR A 334 17.36 9.65 2.28
N ILE A 335 16.69 10.47 3.09
CA ILE A 335 15.24 10.42 3.25
C ILE A 335 14.64 11.10 2.02
N LEU A 336 14.04 10.30 1.14
CA LEU A 336 13.41 10.79 -0.09
C LEU A 336 11.93 11.10 0.13
N ILE A 337 11.48 12.21 -0.45
CA ILE A 337 10.10 12.65 -0.46
C ILE A 337 9.67 12.78 -1.92
N ALA A 338 8.63 12.04 -2.33
CA ALA A 338 8.01 12.19 -3.64
C ALA A 338 7.29 13.53 -3.74
N LEU A 339 7.54 14.25 -4.83
CA LEU A 339 6.77 15.44 -5.21
C LEU A 339 5.67 15.08 -6.21
#